data_AF-A0A821CUB9-F1
#
_entry.id   AF-A0A821CUB9-F1
#
_cell.length_a   1.000
_cell.length_b   1.000
_cell.length_c   1.000
_cell.angle_alpha   90.00
_cell.angle_beta   90.00
_cell.angle_gamma   90.00
#
_symmetry.space_group_name_H-M   'P 1'
#
loop_
_entity.id
_entity.type
_entity.pdbx_description
1 polymer ?
#
loop_
_entity_poly.entity_id
_entity_poly.type
_entity_poly.pdbx_seq_one_letter_code
_entity_poly.pdbx_strand_id
1 'polypeptide(L)'
;MVFPVTTYGCESWKIKQADRKKIDAFELWCWRKIPRVAWTEKRTNKSVLQEIKPECSLEASMVKLKLSYFGHIMRRQDSLEKEIMLGMVGGKRRDMVSIERKL
;
A
#
# COMPACT_ATOMS: atom_id res chain seq x y z
N MET A 1 -14.24 6.28 13.16
CA MET A 1 -13.24 6.50 12.09
C MET A 1 -12.07 5.56 12.34
N VAL A 2 -11.98 4.44 11.60
CA VAL A 2 -10.93 3.40 11.82
C VAL A 2 -9.85 3.43 10.72
N PHE A 3 -10.20 3.95 9.53
CA PHE A 3 -9.31 3.95 8.36
C PHE A 3 -7.99 4.70 8.54
N PRO A 4 -7.91 5.90 9.15
CA PRO A 4 -6.64 6.59 9.33
C PRO A 4 -5.59 5.80 10.12
N VAL A 5 -6.05 5.02 11.11
CA VAL A 5 -5.21 4.16 11.95
C VAL A 5 -4.67 2.99 11.13
N THR A 6 -5.51 2.37 10.30
CA THR A 6 -5.12 1.26 9.42
C THR A 6 -4.14 1.70 8.32
N THR A 7 -4.25 2.93 7.84
CA THR A 7 -3.37 3.48 6.80
C THR A 7 -2.07 4.06 7.34
N TYR A 8 -1.88 4.13 8.66
CA TYR A 8 -0.67 4.68 9.26
C TYR A 8 0.56 3.87 8.83
N GLY A 9 1.57 4.56 8.27
CA GLY A 9 2.80 3.92 7.80
C GLY A 9 2.66 3.12 6.50
N CYS A 10 1.52 3.18 5.81
CA CYS A 10 1.34 2.43 4.56
C CYS A 10 2.34 2.84 3.47
N GLU A 11 2.85 4.08 3.53
CA GLU A 11 3.79 4.67 2.57
C GLU A 11 5.13 3.90 2.50
N SER A 12 5.57 3.32 3.62
CA SER A 12 6.89 2.69 3.73
C SER A 12 6.89 1.19 3.44
N TRP A 13 5.73 0.53 3.39
CA TRP A 13 5.65 -0.94 3.30
C TRP A 13 5.17 -1.43 1.93
N LYS A 14 5.80 -2.49 1.41
CA LYS A 14 5.32 -3.22 0.23
C LYS A 14 4.09 -4.04 0.62
N ILE A 15 2.96 -3.75 -0.01
CA ILE A 15 1.71 -4.51 0.18
C ILE A 15 1.76 -5.72 -0.75
N LYS A 16 1.80 -6.93 -0.18
CA LYS A 16 1.70 -8.17 -0.96
C LYS A 16 0.23 -8.45 -1.29
N GLN A 17 0.00 -9.34 -2.27
CA GLN A 17 -1.36 -9.74 -2.64
C GLN A 17 -2.14 -10.35 -1.46
N ALA A 18 -1.46 -11.07 -0.56
CA ALA A 18 -2.06 -11.60 0.66
C ALA A 18 -2.54 -10.49 1.60
N ASP A 19 -1.80 -9.38 1.68
CA ASP A 19 -2.16 -8.23 2.51
C ASP A 19 -3.35 -7.48 1.91
N ARG A 20 -3.43 -7.37 0.58
CA ARG A 20 -4.60 -6.80 -0.12
C ARG A 20 -5.88 -7.56 0.23
N LYS A 21 -5.86 -8.90 0.16
CA LYS A 21 -7.01 -9.72 0.54
C LYS A 21 -7.46 -9.49 1.99
N LYS A 22 -6.52 -9.27 2.91
CA LYS A 22 -6.83 -8.96 4.32
C LYS A 22 -7.45 -7.56 4.46
N ILE A 23 -6.93 -6.58 3.71
CA ILE A 23 -7.46 -5.21 3.67
C ILE A 23 -8.89 -5.21 3.11
N ASP A 24 -9.15 -5.92 2.01
CA ASP A 24 -10.48 -6.03 1.43
C ASP A 24 -11.49 -6.68 2.39
N ALA A 25 -11.07 -7.75 3.08
CA ALA A 25 -11.90 -8.41 4.09
C ALA A 25 -12.18 -7.49 5.29
N PHE A 26 -11.19 -6.72 5.72
CA PHE A 26 -11.32 -5.73 6.78
C PHE A 26 -12.25 -4.58 6.38
N GLU A 27 -12.10 -4.07 5.16
CA GLU A 27 -12.94 -3.02 4.60
C GLU A 27 -14.41 -3.47 4.55
N LEU A 28 -14.67 -4.68 4.03
CA LEU A 28 -16.02 -5.27 4.02
C LEU A 28 -16.58 -5.51 5.43
N TRP A 29 -15.75 -5.92 6.38
CA TRP A 29 -16.16 -6.06 7.77
C TRP A 29 -16.58 -4.70 8.36
N CYS A 30 -15.81 -3.64 8.12
CA CYS A 30 -16.15 -2.28 8.54
C CYS A 30 -17.47 -1.83 7.90
N TRP A 31 -17.64 -2.04 6.61
CA TRP A 31 -18.86 -1.69 5.88
C TRP A 31 -20.08 -2.46 6.39
N ARG A 32 -19.96 -3.74 6.74
CA ARG A 32 -21.06 -4.50 7.36
C ARG A 32 -21.48 -3.97 8.74
N LYS A 33 -20.58 -3.31 9.48
CA LYS A 33 -20.88 -2.77 10.81
C LYS A 33 -21.69 -1.48 10.78
N ILE A 34 -21.59 -0.69 9.71
CA ILE A 34 -22.28 0.61 9.60
C ILE A 34 -23.81 0.46 9.56
N PRO A 35 -24.41 -0.38 8.68
CA PRO A 35 -25.86 -0.60 8.65
C PRO A 35 -26.33 -1.57 9.74
N ARG A 36 -25.45 -2.03 10.64
CA ARG A 36 -25.74 -3.04 11.69
C ARG A 36 -26.43 -4.29 11.13
N VAL A 37 -25.97 -4.77 9.97
CA VAL A 37 -26.54 -5.96 9.31
C VAL A 37 -26.52 -7.14 10.29
N ALA A 38 -27.71 -7.67 10.59
CA ALA A 38 -27.82 -8.86 11.41
C ALA A 38 -27.29 -10.06 10.63
N TRP A 39 -26.55 -10.95 11.30
CA TRP A 39 -25.99 -12.14 10.66
C TRP A 39 -27.07 -13.04 10.04
N THR A 40 -28.31 -12.95 10.53
CA THR A 40 -29.51 -13.65 10.06
C THR A 40 -30.00 -13.21 8.68
N GLU A 41 -29.76 -11.96 8.25
CA GLU A 41 -30.21 -11.47 6.94
C GLU A 41 -29.43 -12.09 5.76
N LYS A 42 -28.32 -12.81 6.02
CA LYS A 42 -27.48 -13.46 5.01
C LYS A 42 -27.17 -12.57 3.79
N ARG A 43 -26.96 -11.27 4.02
CA ARG A 43 -26.74 -10.29 2.95
C ARG A 43 -25.43 -10.53 2.22
N THR A 44 -25.48 -10.44 0.90
CA THR A 44 -24.31 -10.54 0.02
C THR A 44 -23.44 -9.27 0.11
N ASN A 45 -22.12 -9.40 0.02
CA ASN A 45 -21.18 -8.26 0.01
C ASN A 45 -21.54 -7.20 -1.04
N LYS A 46 -21.99 -7.64 -2.22
CA LYS A 46 -22.43 -6.76 -3.31
C LYS A 46 -23.61 -5.86 -2.91
N SER A 47 -24.57 -6.39 -2.15
CA SER A 47 -25.72 -5.60 -1.67
C SER A 47 -25.29 -4.56 -0.64
N VAL A 48 -24.39 -4.94 0.28
CA VAL A 48 -23.85 -4.01 1.29
C VAL A 48 -23.08 -2.85 0.63
N LEU A 49 -22.24 -3.15 -0.35
CA LEU A 49 -21.49 -2.12 -1.08
C LEU A 49 -22.38 -1.21 -1.93
N GLN A 50 -23.45 -1.75 -2.51
CA GLN A 50 -24.45 -0.98 -3.27
C GLN A 50 -25.24 -0.02 -2.39
N GLU A 51 -25.45 -0.36 -1.12
CA GLU A 51 -26.18 0.45 -0.15
C GLU A 51 -25.30 1.58 0.40
N ILE A 52 -24.04 1.29 0.75
CA ILE A 52 -23.11 2.28 1.30
C ILE A 52 -22.52 3.20 0.23
N LYS A 53 -22.22 2.66 -0.96
CA LYS A 53 -21.55 3.37 -2.08
C LYS A 53 -20.34 4.18 -1.59
N PRO A 54 -19.29 3.53 -1.06
CA PRO A 54 -18.12 4.26 -0.59
C PRO A 54 -17.47 5.03 -1.76
N GLU A 55 -17.11 6.29 -1.52
CA GLU A 55 -16.52 7.17 -2.54
C GLU A 55 -15.16 6.67 -3.04
N CYS A 56 -14.39 6.02 -2.17
CA CYS A 56 -13.07 5.45 -2.47
C CYS A 56 -12.84 4.20 -1.61
N SER A 57 -12.22 3.16 -2.17
CA SER A 57 -11.80 1.99 -1.39
C SER A 57 -10.61 2.31 -0.50
N LEU A 58 -10.39 1.47 0.52
CA LEU A 58 -9.24 1.60 1.41
C LEU A 58 -7.93 1.36 0.65
N GLU A 59 -7.90 0.38 -0.25
CA GLU A 59 -6.76 0.13 -1.13
C GLU A 59 -6.43 1.36 -1.99
N ALA A 60 -7.44 1.96 -2.63
CA ALA A 60 -7.26 3.15 -3.46
C ALA A 60 -6.70 4.34 -2.64
N SER A 61 -7.19 4.50 -1.41
CA SER A 61 -6.69 5.53 -0.49
C SER A 61 -5.22 5.29 -0.12
N MET A 62 -4.83 4.05 0.16
CA MET A 62 -3.44 3.69 0.46
C MET A 62 -2.52 3.91 -0.75
N VAL A 63 -2.97 3.57 -1.96
CA VAL A 63 -2.22 3.82 -3.20
C VAL A 63 -2.03 5.32 -3.42
N LYS A 64 -3.07 6.12 -3.18
CA LYS A 64 -2.99 7.58 -3.28
C LYS A 64 -1.95 8.18 -2.31
N LEU A 65 -1.93 7.71 -1.06
CA LEU A 65 -0.93 8.14 -0.07
C LEU A 65 0.49 7.80 -0.52
N LYS A 66 0.71 6.56 -0.98
CA LYS A 66 2.00 6.12 -1.53
C LYS A 66 2.48 6.97 -2.70
N LEU A 67 1.59 7.27 -3.64
CA LEU A 67 1.91 8.10 -4.80
C LEU A 67 2.16 9.56 -4.40
N SER A 68 1.42 10.08 -3.42
CA SER A 68 1.66 11.41 -2.86
C SER A 68 3.04 11.50 -2.22
N TYR A 69 3.41 10.52 -1.41
CA TYR A 69 4.74 10.43 -0.79
C TYR A 69 5.85 10.28 -1.84
N PHE A 70 5.66 9.40 -2.83
CA PHE A 70 6.58 9.26 -3.94
C PHE A 70 6.77 10.58 -4.69
N GLY A 71 5.67 11.27 -5.03
CA GLY A 71 5.72 12.58 -5.67
C GLY A 71 6.42 13.63 -4.82
N HIS A 72 6.25 13.58 -3.49
CA HIS A 72 6.98 14.44 -2.56
C HIS A 72 8.50 14.21 -2.64
N ILE A 73 8.96 12.95 -2.61
CA ILE A 73 10.38 12.61 -2.77
C ILE A 73 10.90 13.08 -4.14
N MET A 74 10.15 12.82 -5.23
CA MET A 74 10.60 13.15 -6.58
C MET A 74 10.79 14.67 -6.80
N ARG A 75 10.01 15.52 -6.12
CA ARG A 75 10.13 16.98 -6.20
C ARG A 75 11.35 17.54 -5.46
N ARG A 76 11.91 16.81 -4.49
CA ARG A 76 13.08 17.27 -3.73
C ARG A 76 14.34 17.24 -4.62
N GLN A 77 15.15 18.29 -4.54
CA GLN A 77 16.50 18.30 -5.12
C GLN A 77 17.46 17.61 -4.13
N ASP A 78 18.44 16.89 -4.68
CA ASP A 78 19.58 16.29 -3.95
C ASP A 78 19.22 15.53 -2.67
N SER A 79 18.33 14.53 -2.80
CA SER A 79 17.89 13.67 -1.70
C SER A 79 18.37 12.24 -1.91
N LEU A 80 18.98 11.66 -0.87
CA LEU A 80 19.45 10.27 -0.88
C LEU A 80 18.29 9.29 -1.14
N GLU A 81 17.10 9.56 -0.59
CA GLU A 81 15.92 8.73 -0.79
C GLU A 81 15.50 8.70 -2.28
N LYS A 82 15.59 9.85 -2.97
CA LYS A 82 15.36 9.96 -4.40
C LYS A 82 16.41 9.19 -5.19
N GLU A 83 17.70 9.32 -4.86
CA GLU A 83 18.77 8.55 -5.51
C GLU A 83 18.61 7.04 -5.33
N ILE A 84 18.26 6.60 -4.11
CA ILE A 84 18.00 5.20 -3.79
C ILE A 84 16.79 4.69 -4.58
N MET A 85 15.69 5.44 -4.62
CA MET A 85 14.48 5.04 -5.34
C MET A 85 14.70 4.98 -6.86
N LEU A 86 15.52 5.88 -7.42
CA LEU A 86 15.88 5.89 -8.84
C LEU A 86 17.01 4.91 -9.18
N GLY A 87 17.64 4.29 -8.19
CA GLY A 87 18.80 3.41 -8.40
C GLY A 87 20.03 4.13 -8.93
N MET A 88 20.14 5.45 -8.71
CA MET A 88 21.24 6.30 -9.15
C MET A 88 22.41 6.32 -8.16
N VAL A 89 22.30 5.64 -7.02
CA VAL A 89 23.37 5.54 -6.03
C VAL A 89 24.61 4.91 -6.66
N GLY A 90 25.71 5.66 -6.67
CA GLY A 90 26.99 5.23 -7.23
C GLY A 90 27.56 4.02 -6.49
N GLY A 91 27.34 2.82 -7.04
CA GLY A 91 27.91 1.57 -6.56
C GLY A 91 29.04 1.09 -7.47
N LYS A 92 30.21 0.76 -6.90
CA LYS A 92 31.27 0.05 -7.62
C LYS A 92 30.89 -1.43 -7.70
N ARG A 93 30.57 -1.92 -8.91
CA ARG A 93 30.44 -3.37 -9.14
C ARG A 93 31.79 -4.02 -8.87
N ARG A 94 31.82 -5.14 -8.14
CA ARG A 94 33.03 -5.96 -8.03
C ARG A 94 33.20 -6.67 -9.37
N ASP A 95 34.25 -6.31 -10.12
CA ASP A 95 34.62 -7.00 -11.34
C ASP A 95 34.97 -8.46 -11.00
N MET A 96 34.21 -9.42 -11.57
CA MET A 96 34.46 -10.86 -11.39
C MET A 96 35.88 -11.27 -11.84
N VAL A 97 36.51 -10.48 -12.71
CA VAL A 97 37.90 -10.67 -13.17
C VAL A 97 38.93 -10.56 -12.02
N SER A 98 38.60 -9.85 -10.93
CA SER A 98 39.51 -9.72 -9.78
C SER A 98 39.48 -10.93 -8.83
N ILE A 99 38.52 -11.85 -8.97
CA ILE A 99 38.40 -13.05 -8.11
C ILE A 99 39.26 -14.19 -8.67
N GLU A 100 39.31 -14.38 -9.99
CA GLU A 100 40.15 -15.42 -10.62
C GLU A 100 41.67 -15.16 -10.53
N ARG A 101 42.10 -13.94 -10.18
CA ARG A 101 43.54 -13.63 -9.98
C ARG A 101 44.02 -13.85 -8.53
N LYS A 102 43.17 -14.34 -7.64
CA LYS A 102 43.51 -14.62 -6.23
C LYS A 102 43.35 -16.10 -5.83
N LEU A 103 43.14 -16.98 -6.81
CA LEU A 103 43.30 -18.44 -6.71
C LEU A 103 44.50 -18.84 -7.56
#